data_AF-A0A5J4Q1U4-F1
#
_entry.id   AF-A0A5J4Q1U4-F1
#
_cell.length_a   1.000
_cell.length_b   1.000
_cell.length_c   1.000
_cell.angle_alpha   90.00
_cell.angle_beta   90.00
_cell.angle_gamma   90.00
#
_symmetry.space_group_name_H-M   'P 1'
#
loop_
_entity.id
_entity.type
_entity.pdbx_description
1 polymer ?
#
loop_
_entity_poly.entity_id
_entity_poly.type
_entity_poly.pdbx_seq_one_letter_code
_entity_poly.pdbx_strand_id
1 'polypeptide(L)'
;HAMCFGIKNAPLVFHKLMKPVMQYIRTSLQIRCLSYSDDLVFINNSKEDLQQQIPKILEILTDLRWKISREKSILTPQQEIEFLGWKVDLKNNQLSMTRERRAETLCLLGKWRRIIEKNQIVRIKWVASLIGKLNFLRTQFRRGVEVGTAECGSASKLQERSIGGGKQFSTTTQLTQRFKNQKRS
;
A
#
# COMPACT_ATOMS: atom_id res chain seq x y z
N HIS A 1 17.55 6.37 17.18
CA HIS A 1 16.51 7.41 17.31
C HIS A 1 15.18 6.83 16.83
N ALA A 2 14.15 6.90 17.67
CA ALA A 2 12.80 6.44 17.32
C ALA A 2 11.94 7.66 16.94
N MET A 3 11.16 7.54 15.87
CA MET A 3 10.24 8.59 15.44
C MET A 3 8.96 8.51 16.28
N CYS A 4 8.51 9.64 16.84
CA CYS A 4 7.24 9.67 17.57
C CYS A 4 6.07 9.56 16.60
N PHE A 5 5.16 8.63 16.85
CA PHE A 5 3.87 8.55 16.14
C PHE A 5 3.05 9.81 16.42
N GLY A 6 2.47 10.42 15.39
CA GLY A 6 1.60 11.60 15.51
C GLY A 6 2.22 12.94 15.08
N ILE A 7 3.50 12.98 14.72
CA ILE A 7 4.09 14.18 14.11
C ILE A 7 3.66 14.26 12.64
N LYS A 8 3.05 15.37 12.21
CA LYS A 8 2.55 15.57 10.83
C LYS A 8 3.60 15.27 9.75
N ASN A 9 4.88 15.48 10.06
CA ASN A 9 5.99 15.29 9.13
C ASN A 9 6.64 13.89 9.19
N ALA A 10 6.23 13.02 10.12
CA ALA A 10 6.83 11.69 10.30
C ALA A 10 6.87 10.86 8.99
N PRO A 11 5.77 10.77 8.20
CA PRO A 11 5.79 10.01 6.94
C PRO A 11 6.75 10.60 5.91
N LEU A 12 6.88 11.93 5.86
CA LEU A 12 7.75 12.61 4.90
C LEU A 12 9.23 12.36 5.22
N VAL A 13 9.60 12.47 6.49
CA VAL A 13 10.97 12.19 6.95
C VAL A 13 11.32 10.74 6.69
N PHE A 14 10.39 9.82 7.00
CA PHE A 14 10.57 8.40 6.73
C PHE A 14 10.80 8.12 5.24
N HIS A 15 9.95 8.67 4.36
CA HIS A 15 10.10 8.51 2.92
C HIS A 15 11.46 9.00 2.42
N LYS A 16 11.94 10.15 2.91
CA LYS A 16 13.26 10.68 2.55
C LYS A 16 14.40 9.75 2.95
N LEU A 17 14.32 9.15 4.14
CA LEU A 17 15.32 8.20 4.62
C LEU A 17 15.30 6.89 3.84
N MET A 18 14.10 6.43 3.44
CA MET A 18 13.95 5.17 2.73
C MET A 18 14.22 5.22 1.24
N LYS A 19 14.08 6.39 0.62
CA LYS A 19 14.38 6.58 -0.80
C LYS A 19 15.77 6.07 -1.23
N PRO A 20 16.89 6.43 -0.57
CA PRO A 20 18.20 5.92 -0.96
C PRO A 20 18.36 4.40 -0.70
N VAL A 21 17.80 3.89 0.40
CA VAL A 21 17.85 2.45 0.74
C VAL A 21 17.12 1.63 -0.32
N MET A 22 15.92 2.06 -0.70
CA MET A 22 15.11 1.43 -1.74
C MET A 22 15.80 1.50 -3.11
N GLN A 23 16.44 2.63 -3.42
CA GLN A 23 17.20 2.78 -4.64
C GLN A 23 18.39 1.82 -4.69
N TYR A 24 19.12 1.66 -3.58
CA TYR A 24 20.21 0.71 -3.47
C TYR A 24 19.75 -0.74 -3.68
N ILE A 25 18.69 -1.17 -2.99
CA ILE A 25 18.15 -2.53 -3.14
C ILE A 25 17.68 -2.77 -4.58
N ARG A 26 16.98 -1.78 -5.17
CA ARG A 26 16.51 -1.84 -6.56
C ARG A 26 17.65 -2.00 -7.55
N THR A 27 18.74 -1.26 -7.40
CA THR A 27 19.88 -1.32 -8.33
C THR A 27 20.74 -2.57 -8.10
N SER A 28 21.01 -2.95 -6.84
CA SER A 28 21.86 -4.08 -6.50
C SER A 28 21.21 -5.44 -6.80
N LEU A 29 19.91 -5.58 -6.59
CA LEU A 29 19.17 -6.84 -6.80
C LEU A 29 18.29 -6.83 -8.06
N GLN A 30 18.26 -5.73 -8.82
CA GLN A 30 17.42 -5.56 -10.01
C GLN A 30 15.93 -5.86 -9.77
N ILE A 31 15.44 -5.57 -8.57
CA ILE A 31 14.07 -5.85 -8.13
C ILE A 31 13.20 -4.59 -8.08
N ARG A 32 11.89 -4.71 -8.32
CA ARG A 32 10.96 -3.60 -8.06
C ARG A 32 10.61 -3.57 -6.57
N CYS A 33 10.73 -2.41 -5.93
CA CYS A 33 10.39 -2.23 -4.53
C CYS A 33 9.44 -1.04 -4.32
N LEU A 34 8.58 -1.16 -3.31
CA LEU A 34 7.66 -0.13 -2.84
C LEU A 34 7.80 -0.01 -1.32
N SER A 35 7.80 1.22 -0.80
CA SER A 35 7.92 1.49 0.63
C SER A 35 6.84 2.47 1.07
N TYR A 36 6.09 2.12 2.11
CA TYR A 36 5.15 3.03 2.76
C TYR A 36 5.28 2.93 4.27
N SER A 37 5.85 3.96 4.90
CA SER A 37 6.19 3.93 6.32
C SER A 37 6.75 2.54 6.68
N ASP A 38 6.07 1.80 7.52
CA ASP A 38 6.58 0.58 8.14
C ASP A 38 6.48 -0.67 7.24
N ASP A 39 5.79 -0.55 6.09
CA ASP A 39 5.50 -1.65 5.18
C ASP A 39 6.34 -1.54 3.89
N LEU A 40 7.08 -2.60 3.59
CA LEU A 40 7.89 -2.74 2.38
C LEU A 40 7.36 -3.87 1.52
N VAL A 41 7.32 -3.66 0.21
CA VAL A 41 6.89 -4.65 -0.77
C VAL A 41 7.93 -4.79 -1.87
N PHE A 42 8.28 -6.02 -2.19
CA PHE A 42 9.27 -6.38 -3.20
C PHE A 42 8.62 -7.26 -4.26
N ILE A 43 8.73 -6.87 -5.52
CA ILE A 43 8.05 -7.49 -6.65
C ILE A 43 9.10 -7.92 -7.67
N ASN A 44 9.07 -9.20 -8.04
CA ASN A 44 9.91 -9.76 -9.09
C ASN A 44 9.06 -10.64 -10.03
N ASN A 45 9.54 -10.87 -11.25
CA ASN A 45 8.85 -11.68 -12.24
C ASN A 45 9.05 -13.19 -11.99
N SER A 46 10.22 -13.57 -11.49
CA SER A 46 10.58 -14.94 -11.13
C SER A 46 10.37 -15.18 -9.64
N LYS A 47 9.68 -16.27 -9.30
CA LYS A 47 9.44 -16.68 -7.90
C LYS A 47 10.74 -17.14 -7.27
N GLU A 48 11.52 -17.90 -8.01
CA GLU A 48 12.79 -18.49 -7.62
C GLU A 48 13.81 -17.38 -7.35
N ASP A 49 13.88 -16.38 -8.22
CA ASP A 49 14.76 -15.23 -8.05
C ASP A 49 14.38 -14.45 -6.79
N LEU A 50 13.08 -14.19 -6.60
CA LEU A 50 12.61 -13.49 -5.41
C LEU A 50 12.96 -14.27 -4.15
N GLN A 51 12.78 -15.58 -4.15
CA GLN A 51 13.10 -16.45 -3.02
C GLN A 51 14.59 -16.41 -2.67
N GLN A 52 15.47 -16.33 -3.66
CA GLN A 52 16.92 -16.18 -3.45
C GLN A 52 17.32 -14.75 -3.03
N GLN A 53 16.55 -13.75 -3.41
CA GLN A 53 16.79 -12.34 -3.08
C GLN A 53 16.33 -11.98 -1.66
N ILE A 54 15.29 -12.63 -1.13
CA ILE A 54 14.75 -12.35 0.21
C ILE A 54 15.82 -12.38 1.30
N PRO A 55 16.69 -13.41 1.42
CA PRO A 55 17.78 -13.40 2.40
C PRO A 55 18.70 -12.19 2.29
N LYS A 56 19.07 -11.79 1.06
CA LYS A 56 19.92 -10.62 0.80
C LYS A 56 19.22 -9.31 1.21
N ILE A 57 17.92 -9.20 0.96
CA ILE A 57 17.12 -8.05 1.40
C ILE A 57 17.08 -7.99 2.93
N LEU A 58 16.87 -9.12 3.59
CA LEU A 58 16.84 -9.20 5.05
C LEU A 58 18.20 -8.81 5.65
N GLU A 59 19.31 -9.23 5.05
CA GLU A 59 20.67 -8.87 5.45
C GLU A 59 20.88 -7.35 5.36
N ILE A 60 20.64 -6.75 4.18
CA ILE A 60 20.76 -5.29 3.97
C ILE A 60 19.93 -4.50 4.99
N LEU A 61 18.69 -4.92 5.22
CA LEU A 61 17.82 -4.24 6.19
C LEU A 61 18.33 -4.41 7.63
N THR A 62 18.84 -5.59 7.98
CA THR A 62 19.41 -5.87 9.32
C THR A 62 20.66 -5.04 9.57
N ASP A 63 21.52 -4.86 8.57
CA ASP A 63 22.71 -4.01 8.63
C ASP A 63 22.35 -2.54 8.87
N LEU A 64 21.27 -2.08 8.24
CA LEU A 64 20.66 -0.76 8.47
C LEU A 64 19.94 -0.66 9.83
N ARG A 65 20.09 -1.67 10.70
CA ARG A 65 19.47 -1.79 12.03
C ARG A 65 17.94 -1.83 12.01
N TRP A 66 17.35 -2.28 10.91
CA TRP A 66 15.91 -2.50 10.84
C TRP A 66 15.52 -3.78 11.56
N LYS A 67 14.43 -3.70 12.33
CA LYS A 67 13.85 -4.85 13.02
C LYS A 67 12.63 -5.33 12.25
N ILE A 68 12.78 -6.42 11.51
CA ILE A 68 11.70 -6.99 10.71
C ILE A 68 10.86 -7.93 11.59
N SER A 69 9.54 -7.77 11.51
CA SER A 69 8.59 -8.62 12.24
C SER A 69 8.33 -9.88 11.43
N ARG A 70 9.00 -11.00 11.73
CA ARG A 70 8.79 -12.27 11.00
C ARG A 70 7.34 -12.74 11.03
N GLU A 71 6.64 -12.56 12.14
CA GLU A 71 5.21 -12.92 12.29
C GLU A 71 4.27 -12.10 11.40
N LYS A 72 4.64 -10.86 11.08
CA LYS A 72 3.82 -9.95 10.25
C LYS A 72 4.32 -9.82 8.82
N SER A 73 5.41 -10.50 8.50
CA SER A 73 6.06 -10.43 7.19
C SER A 73 5.75 -11.70 6.40
N ILE A 74 5.49 -11.53 5.11
CA ILE A 74 5.29 -12.62 4.17
C ILE A 74 6.66 -12.87 3.52
N LEU A 75 7.40 -13.85 4.04
CA LEU A 75 8.77 -14.20 3.58
C LEU A 75 8.80 -15.23 2.45
N THR A 76 7.65 -15.76 2.07
CA THR A 76 7.52 -16.64 0.91
C THR A 76 6.89 -15.84 -0.22
N PRO A 77 7.47 -15.86 -1.44
CA PRO A 77 6.85 -15.22 -2.59
C PRO A 77 5.40 -15.67 -2.80
N GLN A 78 4.47 -14.71 -2.85
CA GLN A 78 3.05 -14.93 -3.10
C GLN A 78 2.60 -14.10 -4.31
N GLN A 79 1.50 -14.50 -4.95
CA GLN A 79 0.90 -13.73 -6.06
C GLN A 79 -0.21 -12.80 -5.58
N GLU A 80 -0.64 -12.98 -4.34
CA GLU A 80 -1.68 -12.18 -3.70
C GLU A 80 -1.16 -11.70 -2.34
N ILE A 81 -1.21 -10.39 -2.09
CA ILE A 81 -0.85 -9.80 -0.79
C ILE A 81 -1.83 -8.71 -0.38
N GLU A 82 -1.87 -8.41 0.91
CA GLU A 82 -2.59 -7.27 1.45
C GLU A 82 -1.63 -6.11 1.78
N PHE A 83 -1.75 -5.01 1.06
CA PHE A 83 -0.91 -3.82 1.25
C PHE A 83 -1.77 -2.56 1.38
N LEU A 84 -1.60 -1.81 2.47
CA LEU A 84 -2.35 -0.59 2.79
C LEU A 84 -3.89 -0.77 2.82
N GLY A 85 -4.35 -1.95 3.22
CA GLY A 85 -5.78 -2.30 3.23
C GLY A 85 -6.36 -2.60 1.85
N TRP A 86 -5.50 -2.82 0.86
CA TRP A 86 -5.86 -3.33 -0.47
C TRP A 86 -5.34 -4.74 -0.65
N LYS A 87 -6.15 -5.59 -1.27
CA LYS A 87 -5.74 -6.89 -1.77
C LYS A 87 -5.21 -6.72 -3.19
N VAL A 88 -3.92 -6.96 -3.38
CA VAL A 88 -3.22 -6.88 -4.65
C VAL A 88 -3.11 -8.29 -5.22
N ASP A 89 -3.80 -8.55 -6.33
CA ASP A 89 -3.66 -9.79 -7.11
C ASP A 89 -2.76 -9.52 -8.33
N LEU A 90 -1.55 -10.06 -8.30
CA LEU A 90 -0.56 -9.88 -9.36
C LEU A 90 -0.78 -10.81 -10.56
N LYS A 91 -1.58 -11.87 -10.40
CA LYS A 91 -1.91 -12.78 -11.50
C LYS A 91 -2.87 -12.09 -12.48
N ASN A 92 -3.89 -11.43 -11.93
CA ASN A 92 -4.90 -10.71 -12.71
C ASN A 92 -4.62 -9.20 -12.81
N ASN A 93 -3.52 -8.74 -12.21
CA ASN A 93 -3.16 -7.32 -12.07
C ASN A 93 -4.33 -6.48 -11.53
N GLN A 94 -5.02 -7.01 -10.52
CA GLN A 94 -6.24 -6.44 -9.95
C GLN A 94 -5.97 -5.94 -8.54
N LEU A 95 -6.35 -4.69 -8.29
CA LEU A 95 -6.42 -4.13 -6.94
C LEU A 95 -7.87 -4.27 -6.46
N SER A 96 -8.08 -4.95 -5.34
CA SER A 96 -9.41 -5.18 -4.77
C SER A 96 -9.45 -4.82 -3.29
N MET A 97 -10.65 -4.54 -2.78
CA MET A 97 -10.83 -4.35 -1.33
C MET A 97 -10.70 -5.67 -0.56
N THR A 98 -10.18 -5.58 0.65
CA THR A 98 -10.18 -6.69 1.60
C THR A 98 -11.62 -7.04 2.00
N ARG A 99 -11.86 -8.30 2.37
CA ARG A 99 -13.19 -8.78 2.75
C ARG A 99 -13.73 -8.03 3.97
N GLU A 100 -12.88 -7.81 4.97
CA GLU A 100 -13.20 -7.06 6.18
C GLU A 100 -13.67 -5.64 5.84
N ARG A 101 -12.88 -4.90 5.08
CA ARG A 101 -13.22 -3.52 4.72
C ARG A 101 -14.45 -3.43 3.83
N ARG A 102 -14.67 -4.42 2.96
CA ARG A 102 -15.91 -4.55 2.16
C ARG A 102 -17.11 -4.75 3.08
N ALA A 103 -17.01 -5.63 4.07
CA ALA A 103 -18.08 -5.85 5.04
C ALA A 103 -18.37 -4.59 5.87
N GLU A 104 -17.34 -3.88 6.33
CA GLU A 104 -17.50 -2.60 7.03
C GLU A 104 -18.22 -1.56 6.17
N THR A 105 -17.83 -1.43 4.90
CA THR A 105 -18.43 -0.49 3.96
C THR A 105 -19.90 -0.84 3.70
N LEU A 106 -20.21 -2.12 3.49
CA LEU A 106 -21.60 -2.58 3.31
C LEU A 106 -22.44 -2.33 4.57
N CYS A 107 -21.88 -2.59 5.76
CA CYS A 107 -22.54 -2.32 7.03
C CYS A 107 -22.81 -0.81 7.21
N LEU A 108 -21.84 0.05 6.87
CA LEU A 108 -21.98 1.50 6.89
C LEU A 108 -23.11 1.94 5.95
N LEU A 109 -23.13 1.46 4.71
CA LEU A 109 -24.19 1.76 3.74
C LEU A 109 -25.56 1.31 4.24
N GLY A 110 -25.65 0.13 4.84
CA GLY A 110 -26.90 -0.36 5.45
C GLY A 110 -27.39 0.52 6.60
N LYS A 111 -26.49 1.03 7.44
CA LYS A 111 -26.83 1.99 8.50
C LYS A 111 -27.35 3.29 7.92
N TRP A 112 -26.68 3.83 6.91
CA TRP A 112 -27.09 5.08 6.25
C TRP A 112 -28.41 4.95 5.50
N ARG A 113 -28.66 3.81 4.85
CA ARG A 113 -29.96 3.53 4.24
C ARG A 113 -31.10 3.63 5.27
N ARG A 114 -30.94 3.05 6.45
CA ARG A 114 -31.94 3.16 7.54
C ARG A 114 -32.15 4.58 8.05
N ILE A 115 -31.09 5.39 8.10
CA ILE A 115 -31.16 6.80 8.53
C ILE A 115 -31.99 7.61 7.52
N ILE A 116 -31.77 7.35 6.21
CA ILE A 116 -32.51 7.98 5.12
C ILE A 116 -33.98 7.53 5.13
N GLU A 117 -34.23 6.22 5.24
CA GLU A 117 -35.60 5.65 5.32
C GLU A 117 -36.41 6.23 6.50
N LYS A 118 -35.74 6.55 7.61
CA LYS A 118 -36.36 7.15 8.80
C LYS A 118 -36.42 8.69 8.76
N ASN A 119 -36.01 9.33 7.66
CA ASN A 119 -35.93 10.79 7.51
C ASN A 119 -35.24 11.49 8.72
N GLN A 120 -34.20 10.87 9.28
CA GLN A 120 -33.52 11.42 10.44
C GLN A 120 -32.64 12.61 10.06
N ILE A 121 -32.76 13.70 10.80
CA ILE A 121 -31.88 14.87 10.66
C ILE A 121 -30.47 14.47 11.11
N VAL A 122 -29.49 14.61 10.21
CA VAL A 122 -28.08 14.31 10.48
C VAL A 122 -27.23 15.57 10.42
N ARG A 123 -26.19 15.65 11.24
CA ARG A 123 -25.22 16.76 11.18
C ARG A 123 -24.34 16.60 9.94
N ILE A 124 -24.05 17.71 9.25
CA ILE A 124 -23.23 17.77 8.03
C ILE A 124 -21.87 17.07 8.21
N LYS A 125 -21.25 17.16 9.39
CA LYS A 125 -19.98 16.47 9.70
C LYS A 125 -20.03 14.95 9.51
N TRP A 126 -21.18 14.31 9.72
CA TRP A 126 -21.34 12.86 9.55
C TRP A 126 -21.40 12.49 8.07
N VAL A 127 -22.07 13.31 7.26
CA VAL A 127 -22.10 13.16 5.80
C VAL A 127 -20.69 13.35 5.22
N ALA A 128 -19.97 14.38 5.66
CA ALA A 128 -18.57 14.59 5.27
C ALA A 128 -17.67 13.41 5.66
N SER A 129 -17.87 12.82 6.84
CA SER A 129 -17.15 11.62 7.27
C SER A 129 -17.47 10.41 6.39
N LEU A 130 -18.74 10.21 6.01
CA LEU A 130 -19.14 9.16 5.07
C LEU A 130 -18.47 9.35 3.71
N ILE A 131 -18.50 10.57 3.16
CA ILE A 131 -17.83 10.89 1.89
C ILE A 131 -16.34 10.59 1.97
N GLY A 132 -15.69 10.93 3.09
CA GLY A 132 -14.29 10.59 3.34
C GLY A 132 -14.01 9.09 3.31
N LYS A 133 -14.89 8.28 3.92
CA LYS A 133 -14.78 6.81 3.88
C LYS A 133 -15.06 6.24 2.48
N LEU A 134 -16.01 6.81 1.75
CA LEU A 134 -16.36 6.40 0.39
C LEU A 134 -15.34 6.84 -0.66
N ASN A 135 -14.57 7.91 -0.42
CA ASN A 135 -13.49 8.33 -1.32
C ASN A 135 -12.47 7.22 -1.58
N PHE A 136 -12.30 6.31 -0.61
CA PHE A 136 -11.49 5.11 -0.77
C PHE A 136 -12.00 4.21 -1.92
N LEU A 137 -13.31 4.17 -2.18
CA LEU A 137 -13.89 3.37 -3.27
C LEU A 137 -13.62 3.97 -4.65
N ARG A 138 -13.30 5.28 -4.76
CA ARG A 138 -13.07 5.94 -6.05
C ARG A 138 -11.88 5.35 -6.81
N THR A 139 -10.92 4.73 -6.12
CA THR A 139 -9.76 4.07 -6.74
C THR A 139 -10.10 2.73 -7.41
N GLN A 140 -11.29 2.18 -7.17
CA GLN A 140 -11.76 0.92 -7.78
C GLN A 140 -12.52 1.14 -9.09
N PHE A 141 -13.04 2.34 -9.33
CA PHE A 141 -13.74 2.69 -10.56
C PHE A 141 -12.73 3.30 -11.53
N ARG A 142 -12.40 2.58 -12.62
CA ARG A 142 -11.81 3.21 -13.81
C ARG A 142 -12.78 4.29 -14.26
N ARG A 143 -12.43 5.57 -14.09
CA ARG A 143 -13.16 6.62 -14.81
C ARG A 143 -13.00 6.31 -16.28
N GLY A 144 -14.13 6.19 -16.99
CA GLY A 144 -14.15 5.97 -18.42
C GLY A 144 -13.26 6.98 -19.13
N VAL A 145 -12.58 6.49 -20.16
CA VAL A 145 -11.75 7.26 -21.08
C VAL A 145 -12.56 8.44 -21.63
N GLU A 146 -12.14 9.67 -21.34
CA GLU A 146 -12.55 10.84 -22.11
C GLU A 146 -11.69 10.91 -23.38
N VAL A 147 -12.35 10.82 -24.53
CA VAL A 147 -11.75 11.05 -25.85
C VAL A 147 -11.54 12.56 -26.01
N GLY A 148 -10.27 12.96 -26.02
CA GLY A 148 -9.67 14.06 -26.79
C GLY A 148 -10.28 15.47 -26.70
N THR A 149 -9.56 16.39 -26.06
CA THR A 149 -8.88 17.53 -26.71
C THR A 149 -7.96 18.23 -25.69
N ALA A 150 -6.84 18.75 -26.18
CA ALA A 150 -5.68 19.18 -25.41
C ALA A 150 -5.88 20.54 -24.71
N GLU A 151 -5.38 20.69 -23.47
CA GLU A 151 -4.13 21.41 -23.14
C GLU A 151 -4.01 21.72 -21.62
N CYS A 152 -2.77 21.54 -21.15
CA CYS A 152 -2.05 22.25 -20.07
C CYS A 152 -2.54 22.26 -18.60
N GLY A 153 -1.67 21.73 -17.71
CA GLY A 153 -1.45 22.37 -16.40
C GLY A 153 -1.50 21.53 -15.12
N SER A 154 -0.45 20.74 -14.87
CA SER A 154 0.15 20.44 -13.54
C SER A 154 -0.57 19.58 -12.46
N ALA A 155 0.12 18.49 -12.14
CA ALA A 155 0.45 18.01 -10.78
C ALA A 155 -0.56 17.15 -9.98
N SER A 156 -0.52 15.85 -10.25
CA SER A 156 -0.26 14.85 -9.20
C SER A 156 0.40 13.60 -9.80
N LYS A 157 1.74 13.64 -9.84
CA LYS A 157 2.63 12.56 -10.28
C LYS A 157 2.60 11.44 -9.23
N LEU A 158 1.54 10.63 -9.21
CA LEU A 158 1.69 9.24 -8.84
C LEU A 158 2.39 8.58 -10.02
N GLN A 159 3.60 8.13 -9.77
CA GLN A 159 4.57 7.71 -10.76
C GLN A 159 4.11 6.40 -11.44
N GLU A 160 3.17 6.54 -12.38
CA GLU A 160 2.98 5.61 -13.49
C GLU A 160 4.30 5.58 -14.27
N ARG A 161 5.08 4.52 -14.07
CA ARG A 161 6.02 4.05 -15.08
C ARG A 161 5.54 2.67 -15.49
N SER A 162 5.05 2.62 -16.72
CA SER A 162 4.72 1.47 -17.55
C SER A 162 5.18 0.12 -17.01
N ILE A 163 4.21 -0.73 -16.68
CA ILE A 163 4.38 -2.18 -16.81
C ILE A 163 4.11 -2.48 -18.29
N GLY A 164 5.11 -2.27 -19.13
CA GLY A 164 5.08 -2.58 -20.56
C GLY A 164 6.25 -3.47 -20.91
N GLY A 165 5.95 -4.68 -21.39
CA GLY A 165 6.92 -5.66 -21.90
C GLY A 165 6.59 -7.06 -21.40
N GLY A 166 6.01 -7.89 -22.27
CA GLY A 166 5.40 -9.16 -21.94
C GLY A 166 6.32 -10.19 -21.26
N LYS A 167 5.86 -10.68 -20.11
CA LYS A 167 5.84 -12.09 -19.66
C LYS A 167 5.07 -12.11 -18.35
N GLN A 168 3.86 -12.66 -18.37
CA GLN A 168 3.10 -12.88 -17.14
C GLN A 168 3.85 -13.92 -16.32
N PHE A 169 4.49 -13.47 -15.25
CA PHE A 169 4.33 -13.93 -13.87
C PHE A 169 4.96 -12.84 -12.99
N SER A 170 4.28 -12.39 -11.95
CA SER A 170 4.82 -11.42 -10.99
C SER A 170 4.51 -11.94 -9.60
N THR A 171 5.54 -12.26 -8.84
CA THR A 171 5.44 -12.66 -7.42
C THR A 171 5.92 -11.52 -6.55
N THR A 172 5.44 -11.50 -5.32
CA THR A 172 5.74 -10.44 -4.36
C THR A 172 5.96 -10.99 -2.95
N THR A 173 6.72 -10.22 -2.19
CA THR A 173 7.04 -10.46 -0.78
C THR A 173 6.82 -9.15 -0.04
N GLN A 174 6.20 -9.24 1.12
CA GLN A 174 5.91 -8.09 1.97
C GLN A 174 6.68 -8.23 3.27
N LEU A 175 7.48 -7.22 3.60
CA LEU A 175 8.22 -7.12 4.85
C LEU A 175 7.62 -6.01 5.69
N THR A 176 7.31 -6.34 6.94
CA THR A 176 6.70 -5.40 7.89
C THR A 176 7.69 -5.12 9.01
N GLN A 177 7.96 -3.86 9.29
CA GLN A 177 8.83 -3.45 10.38
C GLN A 177 8.13 -3.64 11.74
N ARG A 178 8.85 -4.23 12.72
CA ARG A 178 8.37 -4.31 14.10
C ARG A 178 8.69 -3.01 14.83
N PHE A 179 7.66 -2.24 15.15
CA PHE A 179 7.75 -1.21 16.18
C PHE A 179 7.72 -1.91 17.53
N LYS A 180 8.89 -2.04 18.18
CA LYS A 180 8.91 -2.34 19.60
C LYS A 180 8.24 -1.17 20.30
N ASN A 181 7.01 -1.35 20.79
CA ASN A 181 6.50 -0.55 21.88
C ASN A 181 7.49 -0.73 23.04
N GLN A 182 8.36 0.26 23.25
CA GLN A 182 9.05 0.41 24.52
C GLN A 182 7.96 0.74 25.53
N LYS A 183 7.45 -0.27 26.23
CA LYS A 183 6.85 -0.06 27.54
C LYS A 183 7.89 0.71 28.34
N ARG A 184 7.57 1.95 28.70
CA ARG A 184 8.31 2.70 29.73
C ARG A 184 8.33 1.81 30.97
N SER A 185 9.53 1.42 31.40
CA SER A 185 9.76 0.93 32.75
C SER A 185 9.93 2.10 33.68
#